data_AF-U5E6I5-F1
#
_entry.id   AF-U5E6I5-F1
#
_cell.length_a   1.000
_cell.length_b   1.000
_cell.length_c   1.000
_cell.angle_alpha   90.00
_cell.angle_beta   90.00
_cell.angle_gamma   90.00
#
_symmetry.space_group_name_H-M   'P 1'
#
loop_
_entity.id
_entity.type
_entity.pdbx_description
1 polymer ?
#
loop_
_entity_poly.entity_id
_entity_poly.type
_entity_poly.pdbx_seq_one_letter_code
_entity_poly.pdbx_strand_id
1 'polypeptide(L)' 'MAAKSSANDIADDELEPLADETARQAQRVVAAYAEDADECRMLLSMLGIGPS' A
#
# COMPACT_ATOMS: atom_id res chain seq x y z
N MET A 1 15.68 -9.80 19.39
CA MET A 1 15.02 -9.17 20.56
C MET A 1 13.53 -9.25 20.28
N ALA A 2 12.77 -10.10 20.98
CA ALA A 2 11.33 -10.19 20.75
C ALA A 2 10.66 -9.03 21.50
N ALA A 3 10.13 -8.06 20.76
CA ALA A 3 9.29 -7.02 21.34
C ALA A 3 8.02 -7.68 21.90
N LYS A 4 7.63 -7.34 23.12
CA LYS A 4 6.32 -7.76 23.66
C LYS A 4 5.23 -7.15 22.78
N SER A 5 4.48 -7.99 22.09
CA SER A 5 3.27 -7.61 21.37
C SER A 5 2.29 -6.93 22.34
N SER A 6 1.84 -5.74 21.96
CA SER A 6 0.80 -4.99 22.66
C SER A 6 -0.57 -5.53 22.23
N ALA A 7 -1.63 -5.33 23.01
CA ALA A 7 -2.99 -5.76 22.61
C ALA A 7 -3.52 -5.12 21.29
N ASN A 8 -2.77 -4.15 20.73
CA ASN A 8 -3.04 -3.46 19.47
C ASN A 8 -2.05 -3.82 18.36
N ASP A 9 -1.16 -4.79 18.58
CA ASP A 9 -0.17 -5.22 17.62
C ASP A 9 -0.81 -6.28 16.71
N ILE A 10 -0.86 -6.03 15.40
CA ILE A 10 -1.35 -6.99 14.41
C ILE A 10 -0.20 -7.96 14.16
N ALA A 11 -0.42 -9.26 14.39
CA ALA A 11 0.61 -10.25 14.10
C ALA A 11 0.83 -10.33 12.59
N ASP A 12 2.07 -10.61 12.17
CA ASP A 12 2.42 -10.73 10.75
C ASP A 12 1.59 -11.84 10.06
N ASP A 13 1.26 -12.90 10.80
CA ASP A 13 0.40 -14.00 10.36
C ASP A 13 -1.07 -13.61 10.13
N GLU A 14 -1.51 -12.44 10.62
CA GLU A 14 -2.85 -11.88 10.42
C GLU A 14 -2.91 -10.90 9.22
N LEU A 15 -1.76 -10.58 8.61
CA LEU A 15 -1.70 -9.72 7.44
C LEU A 15 -2.03 -10.52 6.17
N GLU A 16 -3.01 -10.03 5.42
CA GLU A 16 -3.32 -10.56 4.10
C GLU A 16 -2.61 -9.76 3.00
N PRO A 17 -2.14 -10.41 1.92
CA PRO A 17 -1.64 -9.70 0.76
C PRO A 17 -2.69 -8.75 0.17
N LEU A 18 -2.23 -7.62 -0.36
CA LEU A 18 -3.10 -6.68 -1.06
C LEU A 18 -3.77 -7.35 -2.27
N ALA A 19 -5.10 -7.24 -2.35
CA ALA A 19 -5.85 -7.77 -3.49
C ALA A 19 -5.59 -6.98 -4.78
N ASP A 20 -5.45 -7.69 -5.91
CA ASP A 20 -5.22 -7.11 -7.24
C ASP A 20 -6.26 -6.05 -7.62
N GLU A 21 -7.53 -6.27 -7.27
CA GLU A 21 -8.60 -5.33 -7.56
C GLU A 21 -8.42 -4.00 -6.80
N THR A 22 -8.01 -4.08 -5.53
CA THR A 22 -7.76 -2.92 -4.68
C THR A 22 -6.54 -2.16 -5.17
N ALA A 23 -5.48 -2.86 -5.57
CA ALA A 23 -4.31 -2.25 -6.19
C ALA A 23 -4.67 -1.45 -7.45
N ARG A 24 -5.51 -2.01 -8.34
CA ARG A 24 -5.98 -1.32 -9.55
C ARG A 24 -6.88 -0.12 -9.25
N GLN A 25 -7.72 -0.22 -8.23
CA GLN A 25 -8.54 0.91 -7.79
C GLN A 25 -7.67 2.05 -7.26
N ALA A 26 -6.70 1.75 -6.40
CA ALA A 26 -5.75 2.73 -5.90
C ALA A 26 -4.94 3.37 -7.04
N GLN A 27 -4.47 2.59 -8.02
CA GLN A 27 -3.80 3.12 -9.22
C GLN A 27 -4.66 4.11 -9.99
N ARG A 28 -5.95 3.80 -10.19
CA ARG A 28 -6.88 4.71 -10.87
C ARG A 28 -7.10 6.00 -10.09
N VAL A 29 -7.21 5.91 -8.77
CA VAL A 29 -7.38 7.09 -7.90
C VAL A 29 -6.12 7.95 -7.94
N VAL A 30 -4.95 7.37 -7.70
CA VAL A 30 -3.68 8.12 -7.72
C VAL A 30 -3.47 8.79 -9.07
N ALA A 31 -3.68 8.06 -10.18
CA ALA A 31 -3.54 8.63 -11.53
C ALA A 31 -4.53 9.76 -11.84
N ALA A 32 -5.70 9.80 -11.16
CA ALA A 32 -6.69 10.86 -11.35
C ALA A 32 -6.37 12.14 -10.56
N TYR A 33 -5.60 12.03 -9.47
CA TYR A 33 -5.33 13.15 -8.56
C TYR A 33 -3.87 13.63 -8.57
N ALA A 34 -2.92 12.83 -9.05
CA ALA A 34 -1.53 13.25 -9.18
C ALA A 34 -1.36 14.36 -10.23
N GLU A 35 -0.52 15.34 -9.93
CA GLU A 35 -0.19 16.46 -10.80
C GLU A 35 0.70 16.01 -11.97
N ASP A 36 1.57 15.02 -11.74
CA ASP A 36 2.47 14.48 -12.74
C ASP A 36 2.82 12.99 -12.53
N ALA A 37 3.63 12.45 -13.45
CA ALA A 37 4.02 11.05 -13.45
C ALA A 37 4.97 10.68 -12.31
N ASP A 38 5.79 11.61 -11.82
CA ASP A 38 6.73 11.37 -10.74
C ASP A 38 6.02 11.35 -9.39
N GLU A 39 5.06 12.26 -9.18
CA GLU A 39 4.16 12.23 -8.02
C GLU A 39 3.33 10.94 -7.99
N CYS A 40 2.77 10.53 -9.13
CA CYS A 40 2.01 9.29 -9.23
C CYS A 40 2.83 8.06 -8.79
N ARG A 41 4.09 7.96 -9.23
CA ARG A 41 5.01 6.88 -8.82
C ARG A 41 5.34 6.95 -7.33
N MET A 42 5.57 8.15 -6.81
CA MET A 42 5.85 8.37 -5.39
C MET A 42 4.68 7.88 -4.53
N LEU A 43 3.46 8.31 -4.86
CA LEU A 43 2.25 7.94 -4.14
C LEU A 43 1.97 6.44 -4.20
N LEU A 44 2.15 5.79 -5.35
CA LEU A 44 2.01 4.34 -5.46
C LEU A 44 3.06 3.59 -4.65
N SER A 45 4.31 4.06 -4.63
CA SER A 45 5.36 3.48 -3.81
C SER A 45 5.07 3.62 -2.31
N MET A 46 4.47 4.72 -1.87
CA MET A 46 4.06 4.90 -0.46
C MET A 46 2.97 3.92 -0.05
N LEU A 47 2.10 3.54 -0.99
CA LEU A 47 1.09 2.50 -0.79
C LEU A 47 1.65 1.07 -0.90
N GLY A 48 2.93 0.91 -1.24
CA GLY A 48 3.54 -0.40 -1.51
C GLY A 48 3.07 -1.04 -2.82
N ILE A 49 2.50 -0.26 -3.74
CA ILE A 49 2.00 -0.75 -5.04
C ILE A 49 3.11 -0.60 -6.07
N GLY A 50 3.60 -1.73 -6.58
CA GLY A 50 4.61 -1.77 -7.64
C GLY A 50 4.05 -1.43 -9.03
N PRO A 51 4.94 -1.19 -10.01
CA PRO A 51 4.54 -1.10 -11.41
C PRO A 51 3.86 -2.41 -11.83
N SER A 52 2.76 -2.29 -12.58
CA SER A 52 2.01 -3.43 -13.14
C SER A 52 2.71 -4.05 -14.34
#